data_AF-A0A7S1U400-F1
#
_entry.id   AF-A0A7S1U400-F1
#
_cell.length_a   1.000
_cell.length_b   1.000
_cell.length_c   1.000
_cell.angle_alpha   90.00
_cell.angle_beta   90.00
_cell.angle_gamma   90.00
#
_symmetry.space_group_name_H-M   'P 1'
#
loop_
_entity.id
_entity.type
_entity.pdbx_description
1 polymer ?
#
loop_
_entity_poly.entity_id
_entity_poly.type
_entity_poly.pdbx_seq_one_letter_code
_entity_poly.pdbx_strand_id
1 'polypeptide(L)'
;MRPAPTPSLRLGFLCLSLSLSLAARTGVSRGAAIAIGGYASGVGLWAARVARAESAYSDAKRELFGRYLRPDDAVLEVGIGLEGATLDYYPKGCRVTGLEPRLRDDNAAAMRRRATARDLRLELTRGCGEDLPFPPGSFDAVVTSLVLCSAKDPKAVVEEAHRVLRRGGRFVFVEHIHALEDAAFMRWQQATLDPLQQRLADGCHLQRENDALFKVRE
;
A
#
# COMPACT_ATOMS: atom_id res chain seq x y z
N MET A 1 29.42 -17.88 -21.55
CA MET A 1 28.69 -17.58 -20.30
C MET A 1 27.47 -16.76 -20.66
N ARG A 2 26.24 -17.29 -20.56
CA ARG A 2 25.02 -16.51 -20.84
C ARG A 2 24.74 -15.57 -19.67
N PRO A 3 24.36 -14.30 -19.89
CA PRO A 3 23.93 -13.43 -18.80
C PRO A 3 22.69 -14.03 -18.13
N ALA A 4 22.70 -14.07 -16.81
CA ALA A 4 21.59 -14.62 -16.03
C ALA A 4 20.36 -13.71 -16.14
N PRO A 5 19.14 -14.27 -16.24
CA PRO A 5 17.93 -13.47 -16.42
C PRO A 5 17.74 -12.49 -15.25
N THR A 6 17.42 -11.25 -15.59
CA THR A 6 17.00 -10.16 -14.71
C THR A 6 15.65 -10.49 -14.07
N PRO A 7 15.38 -10.04 -12.82
CA PRO A 7 14.04 -10.14 -12.25
C PRO A 7 13.05 -9.38 -13.14
N SER A 8 11.94 -10.04 -13.49
CA SER A 8 10.94 -9.42 -14.35
C SER A 8 10.06 -8.47 -13.54
N LEU A 9 10.20 -7.15 -13.72
CA LEU A 9 9.15 -6.19 -13.38
C LEU A 9 7.89 -6.56 -14.19
N ARG A 10 6.76 -6.78 -13.52
CA ARG A 10 5.47 -7.00 -14.19
C ARG A 10 4.45 -6.05 -13.59
N LEU A 11 4.14 -5.00 -14.38
CA LEU A 11 3.25 -3.89 -14.05
C LEU A 11 1.80 -4.34 -13.82
N GLY A 12 1.11 -3.67 -12.90
CA GLY A 12 -0.34 -3.61 -12.80
C GLY A 12 -0.78 -2.14 -12.57
N PHE A 13 -1.66 -1.62 -13.43
CA PHE A 13 -2.26 -0.28 -13.33
C PHE A 13 -3.70 -0.41 -12.84
N LEU A 14 -4.14 0.43 -11.89
CA LEU A 14 -5.53 0.90 -11.85
C LEU A 14 -5.65 2.25 -11.14
N CYS A 15 -6.19 3.22 -11.87
CA CYS A 15 -6.47 4.58 -11.43
C CYS A 15 -7.89 4.67 -10.84
N LEU A 16 -8.00 5.02 -9.56
CA LEU A 16 -9.17 5.68 -9.01
C LEU A 16 -8.66 6.77 -8.09
N SER A 17 -8.72 8.01 -8.57
CA SER A 17 -8.60 9.17 -7.69
C SER A 17 -9.60 9.00 -6.56
N LEU A 18 -9.15 9.20 -5.32
CA LEU A 18 -10.03 9.54 -4.20
C LEU A 18 -10.63 10.93 -4.47
N SER A 19 -11.44 11.03 -5.53
CA SER A 19 -12.45 12.06 -5.61
C SER A 19 -13.34 11.78 -4.41
N LEU A 20 -13.48 12.76 -3.53
CA LEU A 20 -14.65 12.85 -2.67
C LEU A 20 -15.89 12.69 -3.56
N SER A 21 -16.40 11.47 -3.73
CA SER A 21 -17.76 11.25 -4.20
C SER A 21 -18.69 11.60 -3.05
N LEU A 22 -18.69 12.89 -2.73
CA LEU A 22 -19.71 13.59 -1.97
C LEU A 22 -20.65 14.25 -2.99
N ALA A 23 -21.25 13.46 -3.88
CA ALA A 23 -22.45 13.85 -4.63
C ALA A 23 -23.00 12.65 -5.42
N ALA A 24 -24.32 12.52 -5.40
CA ALA A 24 -25.15 11.64 -6.22
C ALA A 24 -25.14 10.14 -5.86
N ARG A 25 -25.77 9.80 -4.72
CA ARG A 25 -27.09 9.13 -4.75
C ARG A 25 -27.75 9.26 -3.39
N THR A 26 -28.83 10.02 -3.41
CA THR A 26 -29.79 10.32 -2.35
C THR A 26 -30.26 9.07 -1.61
N GLY A 27 -30.36 9.13 -0.28
CA GLY A 27 -31.21 8.17 0.44
C GLY A 27 -30.94 7.87 1.91
N VAL A 28 -30.30 8.72 2.73
CA VAL A 28 -30.45 8.59 4.18
C VAL A 28 -30.56 9.97 4.82
N SER A 29 -31.72 10.19 5.43
CA SER A 29 -32.13 11.37 6.17
C SER A 29 -31.36 11.55 7.48
N ARG A 30 -30.98 12.82 7.71
CA ARG A 30 -30.89 13.54 9.01
C ARG A 30 -30.04 12.92 10.14
N GLY A 31 -29.00 13.67 10.48
CA GLY A 31 -28.61 13.92 11.87
C GLY A 31 -27.40 13.14 12.37
N ALA A 32 -26.22 13.75 12.33
CA ALA A 32 -25.16 13.40 13.26
C ALA A 32 -24.40 14.68 13.64
N ALA A 33 -24.61 15.09 14.88
CA ALA A 33 -23.98 16.23 15.51
C ALA A 33 -22.45 16.05 15.59
N ILE A 34 -21.75 17.18 15.52
CA ILE A 34 -20.31 17.29 15.76
C ILE A 34 -20.05 16.99 17.25
N ALA A 35 -19.27 15.96 17.54
CA ALA A 35 -18.70 15.72 18.85
C ALA A 35 -17.17 15.81 18.77
N ILE A 36 -16.63 16.87 19.38
CA ILE A 36 -15.20 17.05 19.62
C ILE A 36 -14.84 16.14 20.82
N GLY A 37 -14.05 15.09 20.61
CA GLY A 37 -13.64 14.22 21.71
C GLY A 37 -12.62 13.13 21.35
N GLY A 38 -11.40 13.26 21.88
CA GLY A 38 -10.49 12.18 22.25
C GLY A 38 -9.81 11.39 21.12
N TYR A 39 -8.48 11.23 21.22
CA TYR A 39 -7.58 10.46 20.33
C TYR A 39 -8.11 9.07 19.87
N ALA A 40 -9.02 8.44 20.61
CA ALA A 40 -9.67 7.17 20.25
C ALA A 40 -10.73 7.29 19.12
N SER A 41 -11.38 8.44 18.94
CA SER A 41 -12.37 8.66 17.88
C SER A 41 -11.73 8.82 16.49
N GLY A 42 -10.48 9.31 16.44
CA GLY A 42 -9.70 9.43 15.21
C GLY A 42 -9.34 8.09 14.60
N VAL A 43 -9.03 7.07 15.42
CA VAL A 43 -8.68 5.71 14.96
C VAL A 43 -9.88 5.03 14.30
N GLY A 44 -11.08 5.14 14.87
CA GLY A 44 -12.29 4.54 14.27
C GLY A 44 -12.68 5.18 12.94
N LEU A 45 -12.59 6.52 12.84
CA LEU A 45 -12.85 7.22 11.59
C LEU A 45 -11.77 6.95 10.53
N TRP A 46 -10.50 6.84 10.97
CA TRP A 46 -9.36 6.46 10.14
C TRP A 46 -9.51 5.02 9.61
N ALA A 47 -9.81 4.06 10.48
CA ALA A 47 -10.08 2.67 10.13
C ALA A 47 -11.23 2.54 9.11
N ALA A 48 -12.34 3.27 9.32
CA ALA A 48 -13.45 3.29 8.37
C ALA A 48 -13.08 3.92 7.01
N ARG A 49 -12.25 4.97 7.01
CA ARG A 49 -11.72 5.57 5.77
C ARG A 49 -10.74 4.65 5.06
N VAL A 50 -9.84 4.00 5.80
CA VAL A 50 -8.92 2.98 5.27
C VAL A 50 -9.73 1.83 4.70
N ALA A 51 -10.70 1.27 5.41
CA ALA A 51 -11.56 0.20 4.90
C ALA A 51 -12.33 0.60 3.62
N ARG A 52 -12.82 1.84 3.53
CA ARG A 52 -13.48 2.35 2.33
C ARG A 52 -12.49 2.56 1.17
N ALA A 53 -11.31 3.09 1.44
CA ALA A 53 -10.26 3.21 0.43
C ALA A 53 -9.80 1.82 -0.05
N GLU A 54 -9.56 0.90 0.88
CA GLU A 54 -9.24 -0.51 0.64
C GLU A 54 -10.28 -1.22 -0.23
N SER A 55 -11.57 -0.98 0.00
CA SER A 55 -12.63 -1.58 -0.84
C SER A 55 -12.55 -1.14 -2.30
N ALA A 56 -12.08 0.09 -2.58
CA ALA A 56 -11.96 0.60 -3.94
C ALA A 56 -10.88 -0.11 -4.75
N TYR A 57 -9.90 -0.72 -4.08
CA TYR A 57 -8.79 -1.46 -4.71
C TYR A 57 -8.93 -2.97 -4.57
N SER A 58 -10.02 -3.46 -3.97
CA SER A 58 -10.17 -4.85 -3.58
C SER A 58 -10.07 -5.81 -4.77
N ASP A 59 -10.72 -5.52 -5.90
CA ASP A 59 -10.66 -6.35 -7.11
C ASP A 59 -9.25 -6.39 -7.71
N ALA A 60 -8.59 -5.23 -7.83
CA ALA A 60 -7.22 -5.14 -8.32
C ALA A 60 -6.23 -5.91 -7.42
N LYS A 61 -6.38 -5.78 -6.09
CA LYS A 61 -5.57 -6.54 -5.11
C LYS A 61 -5.80 -8.05 -5.25
N ARG A 62 -7.06 -8.50 -5.38
CA ARG A 62 -7.38 -9.92 -5.60
C ARG A 62 -6.74 -10.45 -6.89
N GLU A 63 -6.87 -9.72 -7.99
CA GLU A 63 -6.31 -10.13 -9.27
C GLU A 63 -4.78 -10.18 -9.21
N LEU A 64 -4.13 -9.08 -8.83
CA LEU A 64 -2.67 -8.97 -8.87
C LEU A 64 -2.02 -9.93 -7.88
N PHE A 65 -2.47 -9.96 -6.62
CA PHE A 65 -1.87 -10.83 -5.62
C PHE A 65 -2.20 -12.30 -5.88
N GLY A 66 -3.40 -12.62 -6.38
CA GLY A 66 -3.75 -13.98 -6.80
C GLY A 66 -2.94 -14.48 -8.01
N ARG A 67 -2.53 -13.57 -8.90
CA ARG A 67 -1.74 -13.89 -10.09
C ARG A 67 -0.25 -13.99 -9.83
N TYR A 68 0.28 -13.15 -8.94
CA TYR A 68 1.73 -12.97 -8.78
C TYR A 68 2.29 -13.47 -7.45
N LEU A 69 1.48 -13.63 -6.41
CA LEU A 69 1.91 -14.30 -5.18
C LEU A 69 1.56 -15.78 -5.25
N ARG A 70 2.38 -16.60 -4.60
CA ARG A 70 2.20 -18.05 -4.53
C ARG A 70 2.08 -18.49 -3.09
N PRO A 71 1.35 -19.59 -2.82
CA PRO A 71 1.47 -20.28 -1.54
C PRO A 71 2.94 -20.51 -1.19
N ASP A 72 3.27 -20.36 0.09
CA ASP A 72 4.63 -20.49 0.65
C ASP A 72 5.68 -19.48 0.16
N ASP A 73 5.32 -18.45 -0.64
CA ASP A 73 6.24 -17.33 -0.90
C ASP A 73 6.66 -16.66 0.42
N ALA A 74 7.94 -16.29 0.51
CA ALA A 74 8.41 -15.29 1.46
C ALA A 74 8.10 -13.90 0.90
N VAL A 75 7.12 -13.22 1.49
CA VAL A 75 6.61 -11.92 1.06
C VAL A 75 7.04 -10.86 2.06
N LEU A 76 7.71 -9.80 1.60
CA LEU A 76 7.90 -8.57 2.36
C LEU A 76 6.81 -7.58 1.98
N GLU A 77 6.00 -7.12 2.93
CA GLU A 77 5.12 -5.98 2.73
C GLU A 77 5.75 -4.72 3.35
N VAL A 78 6.11 -3.77 2.50
CA VAL A 78 6.67 -2.48 2.91
C VAL A 78 5.51 -1.53 3.19
N GLY A 79 5.42 -1.03 4.42
CA GLY A 79 4.31 -0.19 4.87
C GLY A 79 3.02 -1.00 5.06
N ILE A 80 3.08 -2.09 5.83
CA ILE A 80 1.90 -2.95 6.12
C ILE A 80 0.76 -2.19 6.83
N GLY A 81 1.07 -1.01 7.38
CA GLY A 81 0.10 -0.14 8.03
C GLY A 81 -0.29 -0.63 9.42
N LEU A 82 -1.27 0.04 10.02
CA LEU A 82 -1.67 -0.20 11.41
C LEU A 82 -2.63 -1.41 11.57
N GLU A 83 -3.24 -1.87 10.49
CA GLU A 83 -4.22 -2.95 10.55
C GLU A 83 -3.88 -4.14 9.64
N GLY A 84 -2.88 -4.01 8.76
CA GLY A 84 -2.53 -5.06 7.80
C GLY A 84 -3.66 -5.39 6.83
N ALA A 85 -4.37 -4.38 6.31
CA ALA A 85 -5.54 -4.57 5.47
C ALA A 85 -5.23 -5.38 4.19
N THR A 86 -4.02 -5.25 3.64
CA THR A 86 -3.58 -5.98 2.43
C THR A 86 -3.52 -7.50 2.65
N LEU A 87 -3.34 -7.96 3.91
CA LEU A 87 -3.27 -9.38 4.25
C LEU A 87 -4.53 -10.15 3.83
N ASP A 88 -5.67 -9.47 3.76
CA ASP A 88 -6.95 -10.08 3.37
C ASP A 88 -6.98 -10.54 1.91
N TYR A 89 -5.96 -10.21 1.12
CA TYR A 89 -5.87 -10.53 -0.31
C TYR A 89 -4.76 -11.53 -0.64
N TYR A 90 -3.91 -11.91 0.33
CA TYR A 90 -2.81 -12.82 0.06
C TYR A 90 -3.28 -14.28 -0.07
N PRO A 91 -2.61 -15.09 -0.90
CA PRO A 91 -2.80 -16.54 -0.92
C PRO A 91 -2.51 -17.16 0.45
N LYS A 92 -3.26 -18.19 0.82
CA LYS A 92 -3.02 -18.95 2.05
C LYS A 92 -1.61 -19.57 2.04
N GLY A 93 -1.00 -19.70 3.21
CA GLY A 93 0.31 -20.28 3.39
C GLY A 93 1.50 -19.33 3.16
N CYS A 94 1.29 -18.10 2.69
CA CYS A 94 2.41 -17.15 2.54
C CYS A 94 3.11 -16.90 3.88
N ARG A 95 4.44 -16.73 3.83
CA ARG A 95 5.25 -16.22 4.95
C ARG A 95 5.45 -14.73 4.75
N VAL A 96 4.72 -13.93 5.51
CA VAL A 96 4.70 -12.47 5.38
C VAL A 96 5.58 -11.84 6.43
N THR A 97 6.50 -10.98 6.01
CA THR A 97 7.18 -10.02 6.88
C THR A 97 6.56 -8.65 6.61
N GLY A 98 5.87 -8.09 7.58
CA GLY A 98 5.30 -6.74 7.50
C GLY A 98 6.24 -5.70 8.10
N LEU A 99 6.63 -4.70 7.31
CA LEU A 99 7.46 -3.58 7.75
C LEU A 99 6.59 -2.34 8.00
N GLU A 100 6.70 -1.73 9.18
CA GLU A 100 5.93 -0.52 9.52
C GLU A 100 6.74 0.41 10.45
N PRO A 101 6.97 1.70 10.08
CA PRO A 101 7.75 2.62 10.92
C PRO A 101 7.08 2.93 12.27
N ARG A 102 5.74 2.90 12.32
CA ARG A 102 4.92 3.16 13.51
C ARG A 102 4.43 1.87 14.20
N LEU A 103 5.16 0.77 14.04
CA LEU A 103 4.82 -0.51 14.67
C LEU A 103 4.77 -0.38 16.20
N ARG A 104 3.70 -0.91 16.79
CA ARG A 104 3.41 -0.89 18.23
C ARG A 104 2.71 -2.19 18.64
N ASP A 105 2.74 -2.54 19.92
CA ASP A 105 2.16 -3.82 20.37
C ASP A 105 0.63 -3.90 20.15
N ASP A 106 -0.06 -2.76 20.28
CA ASP A 106 -1.50 -2.64 20.09
C ASP A 106 -1.92 -2.95 18.63
N ASN A 107 -1.21 -2.40 17.65
CA ASN A 107 -1.47 -2.62 16.24
C ASN A 107 -0.96 -3.99 15.74
N ALA A 108 0.16 -4.48 16.30
CA ALA A 108 0.70 -5.80 16.01
C ALA A 108 -0.27 -6.93 16.35
N ALA A 109 -0.99 -6.82 17.47
CA ALA A 109 -1.97 -7.82 17.87
C ALA A 109 -3.13 -7.93 16.87
N ALA A 110 -3.60 -6.81 16.31
CA ALA A 110 -4.64 -6.80 15.29
C ALA A 110 -4.18 -7.45 13.98
N MET A 111 -2.98 -7.10 13.51
CA MET A 111 -2.38 -7.68 12.31
C MET A 111 -2.18 -9.19 12.44
N ARG A 112 -1.67 -9.65 13.59
CA ARG A 112 -1.50 -11.09 13.86
C ARG A 112 -2.82 -11.84 13.84
N ARG A 113 -3.88 -11.30 14.45
CA ARG A 113 -5.23 -11.91 14.39
C ARG A 113 -5.73 -12.03 12.95
N ARG A 114 -5.57 -10.97 12.15
CA ARG A 114 -5.96 -10.98 10.72
C ARG A 114 -5.16 -12.01 9.93
N ALA A 115 -3.84 -12.07 10.12
CA ALA A 115 -2.98 -13.06 9.49
C ALA A 115 -3.40 -14.50 9.82
N THR A 116 -3.66 -14.80 11.09
CA THR A 116 -4.15 -16.12 11.52
C THR A 116 -5.48 -16.47 10.85
N ALA A 117 -6.43 -15.54 10.79
CA ALA A 117 -7.71 -15.77 10.13
C ALA A 117 -7.58 -16.03 8.62
N ARG A 118 -6.48 -15.57 8.00
CA ARG A 118 -6.16 -15.74 6.59
C ARG A 118 -5.19 -16.89 6.30
N ASP A 119 -4.79 -17.66 7.32
CA ASP A 119 -3.81 -18.74 7.22
C ASP A 119 -2.45 -18.24 6.68
N LEU A 120 -1.97 -17.14 7.25
CA LEU A 120 -0.69 -16.51 6.92
C LEU A 120 0.27 -16.60 8.10
N ARG A 121 1.56 -16.81 7.82
CA ARG A 121 2.63 -16.75 8.82
C ARG A 121 3.19 -15.33 8.83
N LEU A 122 2.79 -14.52 9.83
CA LEU A 122 3.17 -13.11 9.90
C LEU A 122 4.28 -12.86 10.93
N GLU A 123 5.34 -12.20 10.47
CA GLU A 123 6.35 -11.53 11.28
C GLU A 123 6.26 -10.02 11.06
N LEU A 124 6.48 -9.24 12.11
CA LEU A 124 6.40 -7.78 12.05
C LEU A 124 7.74 -7.18 12.42
N THR A 125 8.21 -6.25 11.60
CA THR A 125 9.48 -5.55 11.77
C THR A 125 9.23 -4.04 11.75
N ARG A 126 9.86 -3.32 12.67
CA ARG A 126 9.83 -1.86 12.65
C ARG A 126 10.95 -1.35 11.74
N GLY A 127 10.63 -0.49 10.78
CA GLY A 127 11.61 0.13 9.89
C GLY A 127 10.95 0.94 8.77
N CYS A 128 11.79 1.50 7.90
CA CYS A 128 11.35 2.32 6.77
C CYS A 128 11.67 1.62 5.45
N GLY A 129 10.89 1.91 4.40
CA GLY A 129 11.09 1.29 3.09
C GLY A 129 12.39 1.70 2.39
N GLU A 130 12.90 2.88 2.73
CA GLU A 130 14.11 3.46 2.15
C GLU A 130 15.41 2.83 2.68
N ASP A 131 15.33 2.05 3.77
CA ASP A 131 16.47 1.36 4.39
C ASP A 131 15.98 0.04 5.01
N LEU A 132 15.90 -1.00 4.18
CA LEU A 132 15.32 -2.28 4.58
C LEU A 132 16.33 -3.09 5.41
N PRO A 133 15.99 -3.50 6.65
CA PRO A 133 16.89 -4.21 7.55
C PRO A 133 17.02 -5.72 7.20
N PHE A 134 17.03 -6.05 5.90
CA PHE A 134 17.06 -7.42 5.40
C PHE A 134 18.23 -7.63 4.45
N PRO A 135 18.84 -8.83 4.41
CA PRO A 135 19.88 -9.16 3.44
C PRO A 135 19.36 -9.15 1.99
N PRO A 136 20.24 -8.95 1.00
CA PRO A 136 19.88 -9.14 -0.41
C PRO A 136 19.36 -10.55 -0.68
N GLY A 137 18.39 -10.70 -1.58
CA GLY A 137 17.88 -12.02 -1.98
C GLY A 137 17.12 -12.80 -0.89
N SER A 138 16.46 -12.10 0.03
CA SER A 138 15.73 -12.71 1.15
C SER A 138 14.27 -13.05 0.86
N PHE A 139 13.65 -12.41 -0.14
CA PHE A 139 12.22 -12.53 -0.41
C PHE A 139 11.91 -13.01 -1.82
N ASP A 140 10.83 -13.79 -1.96
CA ASP A 140 10.28 -14.23 -3.25
C ASP A 140 9.43 -13.13 -3.87
N ALA A 141 8.76 -12.33 -3.03
CA ALA A 141 8.01 -11.17 -3.45
C ALA A 141 8.17 -10.01 -2.46
N VAL A 142 8.13 -8.78 -2.99
CA VAL A 142 7.98 -7.55 -2.21
C VAL A 142 6.66 -6.91 -2.65
N VAL A 143 5.89 -6.42 -1.68
CA VAL A 143 4.61 -5.78 -1.89
C VAL A 143 4.61 -4.38 -1.30
N THR A 144 4.09 -3.41 -2.06
CA THR A 144 3.67 -2.10 -1.53
C THR A 144 2.21 -1.86 -1.89
N SER A 145 1.45 -1.24 -1.00
CA SER A 145 0.05 -0.91 -1.24
C SER A 145 -0.29 0.45 -0.66
N LEU A 146 -0.35 1.48 -1.50
CA LEU A 146 -0.61 2.88 -1.11
C LEU A 146 0.45 3.43 -0.14
N VAL A 147 1.72 3.10 -0.39
CA VAL A 147 2.85 3.42 0.50
C VAL A 147 3.85 4.35 -0.16
N LEU A 148 4.11 4.18 -1.47
CA LEU A 148 5.15 4.95 -2.16
C LEU A 148 4.85 6.46 -2.17
N CYS A 149 3.58 6.82 -2.08
CA CYS A 149 3.17 8.22 -1.97
C CYS A 149 3.63 8.91 -0.68
N SER A 150 3.77 8.15 0.40
CA SER A 150 4.14 8.63 1.74
C SER A 150 5.63 8.46 2.02
N ALA A 151 6.35 7.70 1.17
CA ALA A 151 7.79 7.56 1.25
C ALA A 151 8.49 8.92 1.03
N LYS A 152 9.58 9.18 1.76
CA LYS A 152 10.39 10.39 1.54
C LYS A 152 11.11 10.30 0.20
N ASP A 153 11.70 9.12 -0.06
CA ASP A 153 12.35 8.79 -1.32
C ASP A 153 11.78 7.47 -1.88
N PRO A 154 10.73 7.54 -2.72
CA PRO A 154 10.14 6.37 -3.34
C PRO A 154 11.13 5.58 -4.21
N LYS A 155 12.13 6.25 -4.78
CA LYS A 155 13.15 5.60 -5.60
C LYS A 155 14.03 4.72 -4.74
N ALA A 156 14.45 5.21 -3.57
CA ALA A 156 15.19 4.41 -2.60
C ALA A 156 14.39 3.17 -2.16
N VAL A 157 13.07 3.30 -1.94
CA VAL A 157 12.20 2.14 -1.63
C VAL A 157 12.24 1.09 -2.74
N VAL A 158 12.17 1.50 -4.01
CA VAL A 158 12.21 0.58 -5.16
C VAL A 158 13.59 -0.07 -5.30
N GLU A 159 14.67 0.68 -5.08
CA GLU A 159 16.04 0.16 -5.10
C GLU A 159 16.25 -0.89 -4.00
N GLU A 160 15.78 -0.61 -2.79
CA GLU A 160 15.82 -1.55 -1.66
C GLU A 160 14.94 -2.78 -1.89
N ALA A 161 13.73 -2.60 -2.42
CA ALA A 161 12.87 -3.71 -2.82
C ALA A 161 13.56 -4.63 -3.83
N HIS A 162 14.21 -4.04 -4.85
CA HIS A 162 14.99 -4.81 -5.82
C HIS A 162 16.17 -5.54 -5.16
N ARG A 163 16.88 -4.90 -4.21
CA ARG A 163 18.01 -5.51 -3.49
C ARG A 163 17.58 -6.75 -2.70
N VAL A 164 16.48 -6.68 -1.96
CA VAL A 164 16.03 -7.77 -1.07
C VAL A 164 15.31 -8.89 -1.81
N LEU A 165 14.92 -8.68 -3.08
CA LEU A 165 14.33 -9.73 -3.91
C LEU A 165 15.35 -10.78 -4.33
N ARG A 166 14.93 -12.05 -4.26
CA ARG A 166 15.64 -13.16 -4.90
C ARG A 166 15.69 -12.96 -6.41
N ARG A 167 16.65 -13.64 -7.06
CA ARG A 167 16.66 -13.73 -8.52
C ARG A 167 15.35 -14.37 -8.99
N GLY A 168 14.64 -13.68 -9.91
CA GLY A 168 13.31 -14.10 -10.37
C GLY A 168 12.17 -13.79 -9.38
N GLY A 169 12.47 -13.08 -8.29
CA GLY A 169 11.48 -12.53 -7.39
C GLY A 169 10.64 -11.45 -8.04
N ARG A 170 9.52 -11.11 -7.39
CA ARG A 170 8.47 -10.27 -7.95
C ARG A 170 8.23 -9.05 -7.07
N PHE A 171 8.32 -7.85 -7.65
CA PHE A 171 7.80 -6.66 -6.99
C PHE A 171 6.36 -6.43 -7.46
N VAL A 172 5.40 -6.47 -6.54
CA VAL A 172 3.96 -6.35 -6.83
C VAL A 172 3.40 -5.17 -6.06
N PHE A 173 2.81 -4.20 -6.73
CA PHE A 173 2.37 -2.97 -6.07
C PHE A 173 0.95 -2.56 -6.47
N VAL A 174 0.27 -1.88 -5.56
CA VAL A 174 -0.99 -1.17 -5.81
C VAL A 174 -0.83 0.23 -5.27
N GLU A 175 -0.62 1.20 -6.14
CA GLU A 175 -0.31 2.57 -5.76
C GLU A 175 -1.31 3.54 -6.40
N HIS A 176 -1.54 4.67 -5.75
CA HIS A 176 -2.18 5.76 -6.44
C HIS A 176 -1.18 6.44 -7.38
N ILE A 177 -1.67 6.87 -8.53
CA ILE A 177 -0.91 7.64 -9.51
C ILE A 177 -1.49 9.06 -9.59
N HIS A 178 -0.65 10.02 -9.94
CA HIS A 178 -1.10 11.37 -10.27
C HIS A 178 -2.10 11.31 -11.45
N ALA A 179 -3.09 12.21 -11.46
CA ALA A 179 -4.12 12.21 -12.49
C ALA A 179 -3.52 12.43 -13.88
N LEU A 180 -4.08 11.74 -14.89
CA LEU A 180 -3.65 11.82 -16.29
C LEU A 180 -3.71 13.27 -16.81
N GLU A 181 -2.88 13.57 -17.82
CA GLU A 181 -2.64 14.93 -18.34
C GLU A 181 -3.92 15.64 -18.82
N ASP A 182 -4.89 14.88 -19.32
CA ASP A 182 -6.18 15.33 -19.84
C ASP A 182 -7.25 15.57 -18.75
N ALA A 183 -6.96 15.25 -17.48
CA ALA A 183 -7.87 15.41 -16.36
C ALA A 183 -7.61 16.70 -15.54
N ALA A 184 -7.65 17.87 -16.20
CA ALA A 184 -7.30 19.16 -15.60
C ALA A 184 -8.03 19.49 -14.28
N PHE A 185 -9.32 19.16 -14.19
CA PHE A 185 -10.11 19.34 -12.96
C PHE A 185 -9.58 18.47 -11.81
N MET A 186 -9.25 17.20 -12.10
CA MET A 186 -8.72 16.27 -11.11
C MET A 186 -7.33 16.69 -10.61
N ARG A 187 -6.48 17.22 -11.49
CA ARG A 187 -5.17 17.78 -11.11
C ARG A 187 -5.30 18.99 -10.20
N TRP A 188 -6.22 19.90 -10.50
CA TRP A 188 -6.51 21.04 -9.63
C TRP A 188 -7.02 20.59 -8.25
N GLN A 189 -7.91 19.59 -8.20
CA GLN A 189 -8.38 19.02 -6.94
C GLN A 189 -7.23 18.37 -6.16
N GLN A 190 -6.40 17.55 -6.80
CA GLN A 190 -5.23 16.93 -6.17
C GLN A 190 -4.27 17.98 -5.62
N ALA A 191 -3.93 19.02 -6.41
CA ALA A 191 -3.06 20.11 -6.01
C ALA A 191 -3.60 20.89 -4.81
N THR A 192 -4.91 21.16 -4.80
CA THR A 192 -5.55 21.94 -3.74
C THR A 192 -5.64 21.15 -2.44
N LEU A 193 -5.87 19.84 -2.52
CA LEU A 193 -6.02 18.96 -1.37
C LEU A 193 -4.70 18.41 -0.84
N ASP A 194 -3.61 18.51 -1.61
CA ASP A 194 -2.30 17.92 -1.28
C ASP A 194 -1.77 18.33 0.11
N PRO A 195 -1.74 19.63 0.49
CA PRO A 195 -1.22 20.02 1.81
C PRO A 195 -2.08 19.49 2.97
N LEU A 196 -3.39 19.33 2.73
CA LEU A 196 -4.30 18.77 3.72
C LEU A 196 -4.13 17.24 3.81
N GLN A 197 -3.97 16.57 2.67
CA GLN A 197 -3.72 15.13 2.60
C GLN A 197 -2.41 14.77 3.30
N GLN A 198 -1.32 15.48 3.06
CA GLN A 198 -0.03 15.23 3.71
C GLN A 198 -0.15 15.25 5.25
N ARG A 199 -0.99 16.14 5.79
CA ARG A 199 -1.21 16.26 7.24
C ARG A 199 -2.13 15.16 7.79
N LEU A 200 -3.13 14.75 7.01
CA LEU A 200 -4.16 13.83 7.47
C LEU A 200 -3.89 12.37 7.12
N ALA A 201 -3.02 12.08 6.16
CA ALA A 201 -2.80 10.74 5.61
C ALA A 201 -1.31 10.36 5.57
N ASP A 202 -0.66 10.47 6.72
CA ASP A 202 0.73 10.03 6.94
C ASP A 202 1.75 10.55 5.92
N GLY A 203 1.62 11.81 5.50
CA GLY A 203 2.55 12.40 4.52
C GLY A 203 2.26 12.04 3.07
N CYS A 204 1.11 11.43 2.76
CA CYS A 204 0.71 11.11 1.39
C CYS A 204 0.65 12.37 0.51
N HIS A 205 1.45 12.35 -0.57
CA HIS A 205 1.45 13.38 -1.62
C HIS A 205 0.60 12.93 -2.83
N LEU A 206 -0.60 13.51 -2.99
CA LEU A 206 -1.54 13.26 -4.10
C LEU A 206 -0.95 13.60 -5.48
N GLN A 207 0.01 14.52 -5.52
CA GLN A 207 0.65 14.96 -6.76
C GLN A 207 1.81 14.05 -7.22
N ARG A 208 2.13 12.98 -6.47
CA ARG A 208 3.31 12.18 -6.76
C ARG A 208 3.13 11.28 -7.98
N GLU A 209 4.03 11.43 -8.94
CA GLU A 209 4.09 10.67 -10.19
C GLU A 209 4.79 9.31 -9.99
N ASN A 210 4.14 8.42 -9.25
CA ASN A 210 4.68 7.07 -9.00
C ASN A 210 4.84 6.24 -10.29
N ASP A 211 4.09 6.54 -11.35
CA ASP A 211 4.20 5.87 -12.65
C ASP A 211 5.56 6.06 -13.31
N ALA A 212 6.21 7.20 -13.10
CA ALA A 212 7.54 7.50 -13.63
C ALA A 212 8.64 6.59 -13.04
N LEU A 213 8.44 6.04 -11.83
CA LEU A 213 9.40 5.13 -11.17
C LEU A 213 9.49 3.78 -11.88
N PHE A 214 8.46 3.38 -12.61
CA PHE A 214 8.32 2.06 -13.23
C PHE A 214 8.43 2.07 -14.75
N LYS A 215 8.59 3.25 -15.37
CA LYS A 215 8.91 3.38 -16.78
C LYS A 215 10.35 2.90 -16.98
N VAL A 216 10.48 1.70 -17.55
CA VAL A 216 11.77 1.16 -18.02
C VAL A 216 12.36 2.18 -18.99
N ARG A 217 13.54 2.72 -18.69
CA ARG A 217 14.34 3.41 -19.71
C ARG A 217 14.84 2.32 -20.65
N GLU A 218 14.38 2.35 -21.89
CA GLU A 218 14.89 1.54 -23.00
C GLU A 218 16.40 1.76 -23.20
#